data_AF-A0A401LXE9-F1
#
_entry.id   AF-A0A401LXE9-F1
#
_cell.length_a   1.000
_cell.length_b   1.000
_cell.length_c   1.000
_cell.angle_alpha   90.00
_cell.angle_beta   90.00
_cell.angle_gamma   90.00
#
_symmetry.space_group_name_H-M   'P 1'
#
loop_
_entity.id
_entity.type
_entity.pdbx_description
1 polymer ?
#
loop_
_entity_poly.entity_id
_entity_poly.type
_entity_poly.pdbx_seq_one_letter_code
_entity_poly.pdbx_strand_id
1 'polypeptide(L)'
;MIDTSNLERNLYLTSKLIDMDTHMVIAVNMYDELEKKGDRFDYVSLARMIGVPIIPTIGKTGFGIDSLLKKIIEVYEAKNR
;
A
#
# COMPACT_ATOMS: atom_id res chain seq x y z
N MET A 1 2.68 0.42 7.21
CA MET A 1 2.98 1.46 6.20
C MET A 1 4.33 1.15 5.60
N ILE A 2 4.40 1.14 4.26
CA ILE A 2 5.63 0.81 3.54
C ILE A 2 6.19 2.11 2.95
N ASP A 3 7.46 2.37 3.23
CA ASP A 3 8.23 3.49 2.68
C ASP A 3 8.94 3.04 1.40
N THR A 4 8.81 3.82 0.32
CA THR A 4 9.43 3.56 -0.99
C THR A 4 10.94 3.61 -0.94
N SER A 5 11.52 4.42 -0.05
CA SER A 5 12.98 4.54 0.12
C SER A 5 13.63 3.26 0.67
N ASN A 6 12.86 2.34 1.24
CA ASN A 6 13.32 1.06 1.79
C ASN A 6 12.43 -0.12 1.38
N LEU A 7 11.95 -0.08 0.12
CA LEU A 7 10.93 -1.00 -0.38
C LEU A 7 11.32 -2.48 -0.23
N GLU A 8 12.58 -2.87 -0.52
CA GLU A 8 13.06 -4.25 -0.42
C GLU A 8 12.96 -4.81 1.01
N ARG A 9 13.44 -4.05 2.00
CA ARG A 9 13.40 -4.44 3.42
C ARG A 9 11.97 -4.47 3.96
N ASN A 10 11.13 -3.54 3.51
CA ASN A 10 9.73 -3.47 3.91
C ASN A 10 8.88 -4.59 3.28
N LEU A 11 9.14 -4.96 2.02
CA LEU A 11 8.48 -6.07 1.35
C LEU A 11 8.89 -7.42 1.95
N TYR A 12 10.15 -7.59 2.37
CA TYR A 12 10.60 -8.80 3.06
C TYR A 12 9.86 -9.03 4.39
N LEU A 13 9.65 -7.97 5.18
CA LEU A 13 8.87 -8.04 6.42
C LEU A 13 7.37 -8.23 6.16
N THR A 14 6.84 -7.60 5.10
CA THR A 14 5.43 -7.72 4.71
C THR A 14 5.10 -9.11 4.20
N SER A 15 6.01 -9.77 3.47
CA SER A 15 5.84 -11.16 3.01
C SER A 15 5.61 -12.14 4.16
N LYS A 16 6.23 -11.93 5.33
CA LYS A 16 5.99 -12.75 6.52
C LYS A 16 4.64 -12.49 7.20
N LEU A 17 4.07 -11.30 7.01
CA LEU A 17 2.77 -10.91 7.56
C LEU A 17 1.60 -11.34 6.67
N ILE A 18 1.85 -11.64 5.39
CA ILE A 18 0.84 -12.13 4.44
C ILE A 18 0.37 -13.55 4.77
N ASP A 19 1.20 -14.37 5.43
CA ASP A 19 0.80 -15.69 5.96
C ASP A 19 -0.21 -15.59 7.13
N MET A 20 -0.43 -14.39 7.68
CA MET A 20 -1.49 -14.15 8.66
C MET A 20 -2.76 -13.72 7.93
N ASP A 21 -3.70 -14.67 7.76
CA ASP A 21 -5.05 -14.56 7.17
C ASP A 21 -5.89 -13.36 7.71
N THR A 22 -5.47 -12.15 7.37
CA THR A 22 -6.02 -10.90 7.91
C THR A 22 -6.18 -9.86 6.82
N HIS A 23 -7.31 -9.17 6.89
CA HIS A 23 -7.80 -8.11 6.00
C HIS A 23 -6.77 -6.97 5.85
N MET A 24 -5.81 -7.12 4.96
CA MET A 24 -4.70 -6.18 4.82
C MET A 24 -4.97 -5.20 3.66
N VAL A 25 -4.62 -3.94 3.88
CA VAL A 25 -4.48 -2.92 2.84
C VAL A 25 -3.13 -2.25 3.06
N ILE A 26 -2.33 -2.12 2.00
CA ILE A 26 -0.99 -1.55 2.08
C ILE A 26 -1.05 -0.08 1.68
N ALA A 27 -0.76 0.81 2.63
CA ALA A 27 -0.49 2.21 2.33
C ALA A 27 1.00 2.39 1.95
N VAL A 28 1.24 2.90 0.74
CA VAL A 28 2.58 3.24 0.24
C VAL A 28 2.73 4.75 0.29
N ASN A 29 3.67 5.26 1.08
CA ASN A 29 3.95 6.69 1.12
C ASN A 29 4.88 7.06 -0.04
N MET A 30 4.42 7.94 -0.94
CA MET A 30 5.12 8.32 -2.18
C MET A 30 5.69 9.75 -2.12
N TYR A 31 5.95 10.27 -0.91
CA TYR A 31 6.46 11.64 -0.74
C TYR A 31 7.77 11.88 -1.51
N ASP A 32 8.71 10.95 -1.41
CA ASP A 32 10.02 11.08 -2.05
C ASP A 32 9.96 10.86 -3.57
N GLU A 33 9.08 9.99 -4.07
CA GLU A 33 8.92 9.71 -5.52
C GLU A 33 8.37 10.92 -6.28
N LEU A 34 7.46 11.67 -5.65
CA LEU A 34 6.91 12.92 -6.19
C LEU A 34 7.93 14.04 -6.20
N GLU A 35 8.81 14.11 -5.20
CA GLU A 35 9.88 15.12 -5.14
C GLU A 35 11.08 14.76 -6.02
N LYS A 36 11.41 13.46 -6.17
CA LYS A 36 12.72 13.08 -6.71
C LYS A 36 12.80 13.08 -8.22
N LYS A 37 12.06 12.27 -9.00
CA LYS A 37 12.60 11.97 -10.35
C LYS A 37 11.68 11.52 -11.48
N GLY A 38 10.36 11.40 -11.30
CA GLY A 38 9.48 10.96 -12.39
C GLY A 38 9.60 9.48 -12.75
N ASP A 39 10.29 8.70 -11.92
CA ASP A 39 10.20 7.24 -11.95
C ASP A 39 8.79 6.81 -11.54
N ARG A 40 8.18 5.95 -12.35
CA ARG A 40 6.81 5.47 -12.12
C ARG A 40 6.87 4.21 -11.27
N PHE A 41 6.51 4.33 -10.00
CA PHE A 41 6.25 3.17 -9.15
C PHE A 41 4.93 2.51 -9.58
N ASP A 42 5.01 1.34 -10.22
CA ASP A 42 3.84 0.56 -10.64
C ASP A 42 3.26 -0.24 -9.46
N TYR A 43 2.61 0.47 -8.54
CA TYR A 43 1.89 -0.11 -7.42
C TYR A 43 0.71 -1.00 -7.85
N VAL A 44 0.23 -0.86 -9.09
CA VAL A 44 -0.88 -1.67 -9.63
C VAL A 44 -0.41 -3.08 -9.93
N SER A 45 0.74 -3.22 -10.60
CA SER A 45 1.34 -4.53 -10.85
C SER A 45 1.76 -5.21 -9.55
N LEU A 46 2.34 -4.45 -8.60
CA LEU A 46 2.71 -4.98 -7.29
C LEU A 46 1.48 -5.47 -6.49
N ALA A 47 0.38 -4.71 -6.51
CA ALA A 47 -0.87 -5.12 -5.85
C ALA A 47 -1.41 -6.44 -6.40
N ARG A 48 -1.33 -6.64 -7.72
CA ARG A 48 -1.75 -7.91 -8.35
C ARG A 48 -0.86 -9.08 -7.98
N MET A 49 0.46 -8.86 -7.92
CA MET A 49 1.42 -9.91 -7.56
C MET A 49 1.26 -10.36 -6.10
N ILE A 50 1.01 -9.41 -5.20
CA ILE A 50 0.87 -9.67 -3.77
C ILE A 50 -0.54 -10.15 -3.41
N GLY A 51 -1.55 -9.84 -4.23
CA GLY A 51 -2.95 -10.16 -3.97
C GLY A 51 -3.59 -9.27 -2.89
N VAL A 52 -2.92 -8.17 -2.53
CA VAL A 52 -3.34 -7.24 -1.47
C VAL A 52 -3.51 -5.84 -2.08
N PRO A 53 -4.60 -5.11 -1.77
CA PRO A 53 -4.79 -3.75 -2.28
C PRO A 53 -3.69 -2.80 -1.78
N ILE A 54 -3.09 -2.07 -2.72
CA ILE A 54 -2.08 -1.05 -2.44
C ILE A 54 -2.66 0.34 -2.75
N ILE A 55 -2.60 1.25 -1.78
CA ILE A 55 -3.06 2.62 -1.91
C ILE A 55 -1.87 3.59 -1.77
N PRO A 56 -1.58 4.40 -2.80
CA PRO A 56 -0.56 5.43 -2.70
C PRO A 56 -1.04 6.57 -1.80
N THR A 57 -0.17 7.07 -0.95
CA THR A 57 -0.43 8.13 0.03
C THR A 57 0.71 9.14 0.05
N ILE A 58 0.44 10.37 0.48
CA ILE A 58 1.48 11.38 0.75
C ILE A 58 1.27 11.90 2.18
N GLY A 59 2.12 11.49 3.11
CA GLY A 59 1.97 11.86 4.52
C GLY A 59 1.97 13.37 4.78
N LYS A 60 2.68 14.16 3.95
CA LYS A 60 2.78 15.62 4.08
C LYS A 60 1.55 16.39 3.58
N THR A 61 0.83 15.88 2.59
CA THR A 61 -0.35 16.56 2.03
C THR A 61 -1.67 15.89 2.42
N GLY A 62 -1.60 14.70 3.02
CA GLY A 62 -2.78 13.88 3.33
C GLY A 62 -3.39 13.19 2.11
N PHE A 63 -2.75 13.29 0.93
CA PHE A 63 -3.22 12.61 -0.28
C PHE A 63 -3.36 11.11 -0.06
N GLY A 64 -4.44 10.53 -0.59
CA GLY A 64 -4.69 9.09 -0.58
C GLY A 64 -5.20 8.54 0.76
N ILE A 65 -5.29 9.34 1.83
CA ILE A 65 -5.82 8.90 3.13
C ILE A 65 -7.31 8.52 3.02
N ASP A 66 -8.13 9.32 2.35
CA ASP A 66 -9.55 8.99 2.17
C ASP A 66 -9.76 7.72 1.35
N SER A 67 -8.97 7.53 0.30
CA SER A 67 -8.99 6.31 -0.52
C SER A 67 -8.54 5.09 0.27
N LEU A 68 -7.55 5.25 1.15
CA LEU A 68 -7.07 4.21 2.04
C LEU A 68 -8.17 3.78 3.02
N LEU A 69 -8.83 4.74 3.68
CA LEU A 69 -9.91 4.47 4.62
C LEU A 69 -11.10 3.77 3.94
N LYS A 70 -11.52 4.25 2.77
CA LYS A 70 -12.56 3.58 1.98
C LYS A 70 -12.17 2.14 1.63
N LYS A 71 -10.93 1.91 1.21
CA LYS A 71 -10.47 0.57 0.82
C LYS A 71 -10.40 -0.39 2.00
N ILE A 72 -10.03 0.11 3.18
CA ILE A 72 -10.05 -0.69 4.42
C ILE A 72 -11.48 -1.15 4.73
N ILE A 73 -12.46 -0.25 4.63
CA ILE A 73 -13.88 -0.59 4.84
C ILE A 73 -14.35 -1.62 3.80
N GLU A 74 -14.07 -1.40 2.51
CA GLU A 74 -14.44 -2.35 1.44
C GLU A 74 -13.87 -3.76 1.67
N VAL A 75 -12.59 -3.87 2.01
CA VAL A 75 -11.93 -5.16 2.23
C VAL A 75 -12.49 -5.87 3.45
N TYR A 76 -12.86 -5.12 4.49
CA TYR A 76 -13.48 -5.67 5.69
C TYR A 76 -14.93 -6.13 5.44
N GLU A 77 -15.72 -5.38 4.67
CA GLU A 77 -17.11 -5.73 4.35
C GLU A 77 -17.21 -6.88 3.34
N ALA A 78 -16.29 -6.99 2.39
CA ALA A 78 -16.33 -8.03 1.34
C ALA A 78 -16.19 -9.47 1.85
N LYS A 79 -15.62 -9.69 3.05
CA LYS A 79 -15.51 -11.02 3.68
C LYS A 79 -16.70 -11.34 4.62
N ASN A 80 -17.58 -10.37 4.90
CA ASN A 80 -18.79 -10.54 5.71
C ASN A 80 -20.04 -10.94 4.88
N ARG A 81 -19.87 -11.24 3.60
CA ARG A 81 -20.86 -11.84 2.69
C ARG A 81 -20.41 -13.23 2.28
#